data_AF-A0AAU9IPZ3-F1
#
_entry.id   AF-A0AAU9IPZ3-F1
#
_cell.length_a   1.000
_cell.length_b   1.000
_cell.length_c   1.000
_cell.angle_alpha   90.00
_cell.angle_beta   90.00
_cell.angle_gamma   90.00
#
_symmetry.space_group_name_H-M   'P 1'
#
loop_
_entity.id
_entity.type
_entity.pdbx_description
1 polymer ?
#
loop_
_entity_poly.entity_id
_entity_poly.type
_entity_poly.pdbx_seq_one_letter_code
_entity_poly.pdbx_strand_id
1 'polypeptide(L)'
;MSGSKLTLVKKSMEFMVSQLGPNNRVCLIMFGDSASRVCPLTCTNENGKKILIKKINQIGCVILKSEVQKGLSLALNVLALRRYVNLMT
;
A
#
# COMPACT_ATOMS: atom_id res chain seq x y z
N MET A 1 12.91 -7.69 -6.78
CA MET A 1 11.45 -7.58 -7.02
C MET A 1 11.20 -7.19 -8.49
N SER A 2 11.54 -8.04 -9.45
CA SER A 2 11.50 -7.72 -10.88
C SER A 2 10.72 -8.78 -11.66
N GLY A 3 10.40 -8.48 -12.93
CA GLY A 3 9.75 -9.42 -13.84
C GLY A 3 8.41 -9.95 -13.33
N SER A 4 8.15 -11.23 -13.56
CA SER A 4 6.88 -11.91 -13.24
C SER A 4 6.50 -11.82 -11.76
N LYS A 5 7.47 -11.85 -10.84
CA LYS A 5 7.21 -11.73 -9.40
C LYS A 5 6.58 -10.38 -9.04
N LEU A 6 7.09 -9.28 -9.59
CA LEU A 6 6.51 -7.95 -9.35
C LEU A 6 5.12 -7.83 -9.99
N THR A 7 4.96 -8.36 -11.21
CA THR A 7 3.65 -8.39 -11.88
C THR A 7 2.60 -9.13 -11.07
N LEU A 8 2.96 -10.28 -10.47
CA LEU A 8 2.03 -11.04 -9.64
C LEU A 8 1.63 -10.26 -8.38
N VAL A 9 2.59 -9.62 -7.71
CA VAL A 9 2.31 -8.80 -6.53
C VAL A 9 1.37 -7.64 -6.87
N LYS A 10 1.58 -6.96 -8.02
CA LYS A 10 0.66 -5.90 -8.48
C LYS A 10 -0.77 -6.44 -8.67
N LYS A 11 -0.93 -7.55 -9.39
CA LYS A 11 -2.24 -8.19 -9.58
C LYS A 11 -2.91 -8.58 -8.27
N SER A 12 -2.15 -9.16 -7.33
CA SER A 12 -2.67 -9.51 -6.01
C SER A 12 -3.10 -8.28 -5.22
N MET A 13 -2.33 -7.19 -5.24
CA MET A 13 -2.70 -5.94 -4.57
C MET A 13 -3.94 -5.29 -5.20
N GLU A 14 -4.05 -5.28 -6.53
CA GLU A 14 -5.25 -4.81 -7.23
C GLU A 14 -6.48 -5.63 -6.83
N PHE A 15 -6.33 -6.96 -6.78
CA PHE A 15 -7.39 -7.85 -6.31
C PHE A 15 -7.79 -7.50 -4.87
N MET A 16 -6.85 -7.34 -3.94
CA MET A 16 -7.17 -6.93 -2.56
C MET A 16 -7.93 -5.61 -2.51
N VAL A 17 -7.49 -4.59 -3.26
CA VAL A 17 -8.18 -3.28 -3.31
C VAL A 17 -9.60 -3.42 -3.87
N SER A 18 -9.83 -4.34 -4.81
CA SER A 18 -11.16 -4.60 -5.36
C SER A 18 -12.13 -5.14 -4.31
N GLN A 19 -11.65 -5.98 -3.39
CA GLN A 19 -12.45 -6.64 -2.35
C GLN A 19 -12.77 -5.75 -1.14
N LEU A 20 -12.10 -4.60 -0.99
CA LEU A 20 -12.33 -3.70 0.16
C LEU A 20 -13.60 -2.86 -0.02
N GLY A 21 -14.33 -2.67 1.08
CA GLY A 21 -15.54 -1.85 1.13
C GLY A 21 -15.22 -0.35 1.07
N PRO A 22 -16.21 0.51 0.77
CA PRO A 22 -15.99 1.95 0.56
C PRO A 22 -15.50 2.71 1.81
N ASN A 23 -15.77 2.17 3.01
CA ASN A 23 -15.38 2.77 4.28
C ASN A 23 -13.99 2.34 4.78
N ASN A 24 -13.37 1.34 4.14
CA ASN A 24 -12.03 0.93 4.50
C ASN A 24 -10.99 1.96 4.00
N ARG A 25 -9.81 1.93 4.61
CA ARG A 25 -8.68 2.81 4.26
C ARG A 25 -7.42 1.99 4.11
N VAL A 26 -6.65 2.27 3.07
CA VAL A 26 -5.41 1.56 2.75
C VAL A 26 -4.29 2.56 2.55
N CYS A 27 -3.09 2.19 2.99
CA CYS A 27 -1.85 2.89 2.71
C CYS A 27 -0.88 1.91 2.06
N LEU A 28 -0.25 2.32 0.96
CA LEU A 28 0.80 1.54 0.30
C LEU A 28 2.16 2.03 0.79
N ILE A 29 3.01 1.08 1.19
CA ILE A 29 4.36 1.33 1.66
C ILE A 29 5.31 0.48 0.82
N MET A 30 6.37 1.13 0.33
CA MET A 30 7.47 0.47 -0.36
C MET A 30 8.67 0.43 0.57
N PHE A 31 9.35 -0.71 0.63
CA PHE A 31 10.56 -0.86 1.42
C PHE A 31 11.67 -1.52 0.60
N GLY A 32 12.90 -1.08 0.86
CA GLY A 32 14.14 -1.53 0.24
C GLY A 32 15.29 -1.28 1.21
N ASP A 33 16.29 -0.50 0.83
CA ASP A 33 17.26 0.11 1.78
C ASP A 33 16.61 1.15 2.73
N SER A 34 15.48 1.70 2.30
CA SER A 34 14.68 2.71 2.97
C SER A 34 13.20 2.36 2.84
N ALA A 35 12.37 2.94 3.72
CA ALA A 35 10.93 2.78 3.67
C ALA A 35 10.27 4.10 3.25
N SER A 36 9.35 4.04 2.31
CA SER A 36 8.63 5.20 1.81
C SER A 36 7.14 4.93 1.66
N ARG A 37 6.36 5.99 1.86
CA ARG A 37 4.92 5.96 1.69
C ARG A 37 4.56 6.29 0.24
N VAL A 38 3.90 5.36 -0.45
CA VAL A 38 3.50 5.53 -1.86
C VAL A 38 2.21 6.35 -1.99
N CYS A 39 1.33 6.26 -1.01
CA CYS A 39 0.09 7.03 -0.94
C CYS A 39 -0.34 7.31 0.51
N PRO A 40 -1.14 8.37 0.75
CA PRO A 40 -1.82 8.57 2.02
C PRO A 40 -2.80 7.41 2.34
N LEU A 41 -3.31 7.39 3.58
CA LEU A 41 -4.39 6.50 4.01
C LEU A 41 -5.62 6.88 3.20
N THR A 42 -5.86 6.12 2.13
CA THR A 42 -6.82 6.44 1.10
C THR A 42 -8.07 5.60 1.33
N CYS A 43 -9.23 6.25 1.40
CA CYS A 43 -10.51 5.54 1.47
C CYS A 43 -10.72 4.72 0.20
N THR A 44 -11.18 3.48 0.33
CA THR A 44 -11.44 2.58 -0.81
C THR A 44 -12.82 2.80 -1.43
N ASN A 45 -13.27 4.06 -1.52
CA ASN A 45 -14.38 4.45 -2.37
C ASN A 45 -13.96 4.39 -3.86
N GLU A 46 -14.89 4.59 -4.79
CA GLU A 46 -14.62 4.41 -6.23
C GLU A 46 -13.41 5.21 -6.72
N ASN A 47 -13.31 6.49 -6.34
CA ASN A 47 -12.18 7.33 -6.72
C ASN A 47 -10.87 6.89 -6.06
N GLY A 48 -10.92 6.53 -4.78
CA GLY A 48 -9.77 6.04 -4.04
C GLY A 48 -9.23 4.71 -4.57
N LYS A 49 -10.11 3.79 -4.98
CA LYS A 49 -9.71 2.54 -5.66
C LYS A 49 -8.96 2.84 -6.97
N LYS A 50 -9.46 3.78 -7.79
CA LYS A 50 -8.77 4.21 -9.04
C LYS A 50 -7.38 4.79 -8.74
N ILE A 51 -7.27 5.63 -7.70
CA ILE A 51 -5.98 6.21 -7.28
C ILE A 51 -5.02 5.11 -6.81
N LEU A 52 -5.49 4.18 -5.98
CA LEU A 52 -4.67 3.08 -5.46
C LEU A 52 -4.18 2.16 -6.58
N ILE A 53 -5.04 1.75 -7.50
CA ILE A 53 -4.68 0.90 -8.65
C ILE A 53 -3.64 1.61 -9.52
N LYS A 54 -3.82 2.91 -9.80
CA LYS A 54 -2.82 3.71 -10.54
C LYS A 54 -1.47 3.71 -9.82
N LYS A 55 -1.46 3.87 -8.50
CA LYS A 55 -0.23 3.85 -7.70
C LYS A 55 0.44 2.48 -7.68
N ILE A 56 -0.32 1.38 -7.54
CA ILE A 56 0.20 0.00 -7.59
C ILE A 56 0.92 -0.24 -8.92
N ASN A 57 0.31 0.17 -10.03
CA ASN A 57 0.90 -0.01 -11.36
C ASN A 57 2.19 0.77 -11.58
N GLN A 58 2.36 1.90 -10.88
CA GLN A 58 3.59 2.70 -10.92
C GLN A 58 4.75 2.12 -10.08
N ILE A 59 4.51 1.10 -9.25
CA ILE A 59 5.57 0.53 -8.40
C ILE A 59 6.61 -0.19 -9.27
N GLY A 60 7.88 0.13 -9.07
CA GLY A 60 9.03 -0.51 -9.69
C GLY A 60 10.01 -1.04 -8.64
N CYS A 61 11.02 -1.79 -9.07
CA CYS A 61 12.12 -2.20 -8.22
C CYS A 61 13.39 -1.46 -8.63
N VAL A 62 13.85 -0.57 -7.76
CA VAL A 62 15.05 0.24 -8.00
C VAL A 62 16.27 -0.34 -7.27
N ILE A 63 16.06 -1.08 -6.17
CA ILE A 63 17.11 -1.39 -5.19
C ILE A 63 17.09 -2.89 -4.82
N LEU A 64 18.26 -3.47 -4.59
CA LEU A 64 18.45 -4.91 -4.34
C LEU A 64 18.36 -5.31 -2.85
N LYS A 65 18.54 -4.36 -1.93
CA LYS A 65 18.49 -4.60 -0.49
C LYS A 65 17.05 -4.48 0.03
N SER A 66 16.75 -5.20 1.11
CA SER A 66 15.42 -5.20 1.74
C SER A 66 15.55 -5.13 3.26
N GLU A 67 15.15 -4.01 3.83
CA GLU A 67 15.10 -3.76 5.26
C GLU A 67 13.65 -3.73 5.73
N VAL A 68 13.16 -4.92 6.06
CA VAL A 68 11.76 -5.13 6.47
C VAL A 68 11.43 -4.33 7.74
N GLN A 69 12.38 -4.19 8.68
CA GLN A 69 12.17 -3.45 9.93
C GLN A 69 11.79 -1.98 9.69
N LYS A 70 12.46 -1.30 8.75
CA LYS A 70 12.12 0.09 8.38
C LYS A 70 10.72 0.16 7.77
N GLY A 71 10.39 -0.78 6.88
CA GLY A 71 9.07 -0.88 6.26
C GLY A 71 7.95 -1.06 7.29
N LEU A 72 8.15 -2.00 8.22
CA LEU A 72 7.18 -2.29 9.28
C LEU A 72 7.03 -1.13 10.25
N SER A 73 8.13 -0.50 10.67
CA SER A 73 8.11 0.66 11.56
C SER A 73 7.31 1.81 10.95
N LEU A 74 7.49 2.07 9.65
CA LEU A 74 6.70 3.08 8.93
C LEU A 74 5.22 2.69 8.85
N ALA A 75 4.91 1.42 8.61
CA ALA A 75 3.53 0.93 8.58
C ALA A 75 2.81 1.12 9.92
N LEU A 76 3.47 0.78 11.02
CA LEU A 76 2.94 0.99 12.36
C LEU A 76 2.75 2.48 12.66
N ASN A 77 3.71 3.33 12.29
CA ASN A 77 3.57 4.79 12.45
C ASN A 77 2.38 5.36 11.67
N VAL A 78 2.16 4.90 10.43
CA VAL A 78 0.99 5.31 9.64
C VAL A 78 -0.33 4.93 10.32
N LEU A 79 -0.39 3.75 10.92
CA LEU A 79 -1.56 3.30 11.66
C LEU A 79 -1.73 4.04 12.99
N ALA A 80 -0.64 4.31 13.72
CA ALA A 80 -0.67 5.04 14.98
C ALA A 80 -1.13 6.50 14.79
N LEU A 81 -0.67 7.15 13.72
CA LEU A 81 -0.99 8.54 13.40
C LEU A 81 -2.27 8.68 12.55
N ARG A 82 -3.08 7.63 12.45
CA ARG A 82 -4.33 7.69 11.68
C ARG A 82 -5.30 8.66 12.35
N ARG A 83 -5.84 9.60 11.57
CA ARG A 83 -6.88 10.53 12.05
C ARG A 83 -8.26 9.88 12.17
N TYR A 84 -8.48 8.83 11.39
CA TYR A 84 -9.76 8.12 11.33
C TYR A 84 -9.57 6.70 11.85
N VAL A 85 -10.36 6.35 12.86
CA VAL A 85 -10.48 5.00 13.38
C VAL A 85 -11.74 4.40 12.76
N ASN A 86 -11.64 3.18 12.24
CA ASN A 86 -12.84 2.47 11.81
C ASN A 86 -13.69 2.21 13.05
N LEU A 87 -14.95 2.63 13.02
CA LEU A 87 -15.93 2.25 14.04
C LEU A 87 -16.08 0.72 13.95
N MET A 88 -15.78 0.04 15.05
CA MET A 88 -16.06 -1.38 15.18
C MET A 88 -17.57 -1.48 15.43
N THR A 89 -18.33 -1.88 14.41
CA THR A 89 -19.72 -2.32 14.55
C THR A 89 -19.76 -3.75 15.04
#